data_AF-A0A7X4YJ57-F1
#
_entry.id   AF-A0A7X4YJ57-F1
#
_cell.length_a   1.000
_cell.length_b   1.000
_cell.length_c   1.000
_cell.angle_alpha   90.00
_cell.angle_beta   90.00
_cell.angle_gamma   90.00
#
_symmetry.space_group_name_H-M   'P 1'
#
loop_
_entity.id
_entity.type
_entity.pdbx_description
1 polymer ?
#
loop_
_entity_poly.entity_id
_entity_poly.type
_entity_poly.pdbx_seq_one_letter_code
_entity_poly.pdbx_strand_id
1 'polypeptide(L)'
;LFNVFRANLFAHEKYVPQPYDGTALLLSASEAAADVPRHRGWEPLVRGGLEVHDVPGGHHALMQDPHLGSVVERLREVLARASGTAPRQSTGS
;
A
#
# COMPACT_ATOMS: atom_id res chain seq x y z
N LEU A 1 -16.56 -17.81 8.82
CA LEU A 1 -15.30 -17.05 9.06
C LEU A 1 -14.06 -17.96 9.02
N PHE A 2 -14.00 -19.03 9.83
CA PHE A 2 -12.84 -19.95 9.85
C PHE A 2 -12.44 -20.53 8.47
N ASN A 3 -13.42 -20.95 7.66
CA ASN A 3 -13.14 -21.51 6.34
C ASN A 3 -12.46 -20.52 5.39
N VAL A 4 -12.82 -19.24 5.43
CA VAL A 4 -12.21 -18.18 4.60
C VAL A 4 -10.79 -17.91 5.06
N PHE A 5 -10.57 -17.81 6.39
CA PHE A 5 -9.23 -17.65 6.94
C PHE A 5 -8.30 -18.79 6.54
N ARG A 6 -8.76 -20.04 6.67
CA ARG A 6 -7.98 -21.22 6.27
C ARG A 6 -7.65 -21.24 4.78
N ALA A 7 -8.60 -20.85 3.93
CA ALA A 7 -8.38 -20.77 2.48
C ALA A 7 -7.33 -19.70 2.13
N ASN A 8 -7.39 -18.53 2.77
CA ASN A 8 -6.41 -17.45 2.56
C ASN A 8 -5.01 -17.87 3.04
N LEU A 9 -4.90 -18.56 4.18
CA LEU A 9 -3.62 -19.07 4.68
C LEU A 9 -3.01 -20.08 3.72
N PHE A 10 -3.82 -21.04 3.23
CA PHE A 10 -3.36 -22.02 2.24
C PHE A 10 -2.90 -21.36 0.95
N ALA A 11 -3.65 -20.38 0.44
CA ALA A 11 -3.25 -19.63 -0.76
C ALA A 11 -1.94 -18.86 -0.53
N HIS A 12 -1.80 -18.21 0.63
CA HIS A 12 -0.58 -17.49 1.01
C HIS A 12 0.64 -18.40 1.07
N GLU A 13 0.52 -19.60 1.66
CA GLU A 13 1.63 -20.58 1.75
C GLU A 13 2.06 -21.14 0.39
N LYS A 14 1.14 -21.22 -0.58
CA LYS A 14 1.39 -21.85 -1.89
C LYS A 14 1.75 -20.85 -2.98
N TYR A 15 1.49 -19.57 -2.78
CA TYR A 15 1.73 -18.56 -3.80
C TYR A 15 3.22 -18.25 -3.97
N VAL A 16 3.72 -18.40 -5.19
CA VAL A 16 5.07 -18.00 -5.57
C VAL A 16 4.97 -16.73 -6.42
N PRO A 17 5.28 -15.54 -5.87
CA PRO A 17 5.16 -14.30 -6.61
C PRO A 17 6.07 -14.31 -7.84
N GLN A 18 5.51 -13.88 -8.97
CA GLN A 18 6.26 -13.66 -10.21
C GLN A 18 6.61 -12.18 -10.35
N PRO A 19 7.68 -11.84 -11.08
CA PRO A 19 7.98 -10.46 -11.39
C PRO A 19 6.81 -9.74 -12.08
N TYR A 20 6.62 -8.47 -11.74
CA TYR A 20 5.58 -7.59 -12.27
C TYR A 20 6.23 -6.43 -13.00
N ASP A 21 6.02 -6.34 -14.32
CA ASP A 21 6.66 -5.34 -15.16
C ASP A 21 6.02 -3.93 -15.05
N GLY A 22 4.87 -3.82 -14.38
CA GLY A 22 4.22 -2.54 -14.11
C GLY A 22 4.82 -1.78 -12.93
N THR A 23 4.29 -0.57 -12.69
CA THR A 23 4.58 0.22 -11.49
C THR A 23 3.72 -0.19 -10.32
N ALA A 24 4.23 -0.11 -9.10
CA ALA A 24 3.43 -0.28 -7.89
C ALA A 24 3.72 0.82 -6.87
N LEU A 25 2.75 1.06 -5.99
CA LEU A 25 2.90 1.92 -4.84
C LEU A 25 2.52 1.16 -3.57
N LEU A 26 3.38 1.25 -2.55
CA LEU A 26 3.20 0.64 -1.24
C LEU A 26 3.00 1.72 -0.18
N LEU A 27 1.87 1.66 0.53
CA LEU A 27 1.68 2.36 1.81
C LEU A 27 2.17 1.43 2.92
N SER A 28 3.36 1.72 3.47
CA SER A 28 4.01 0.92 4.49
C SER A 28 3.74 1.49 5.88
N ALA A 29 3.31 0.65 6.81
CA ALA A 29 3.23 1.02 8.24
C ALA A 29 4.61 1.46 8.74
N SER A 30 4.69 2.62 9.40
CA SER A 30 5.95 3.18 9.91
C SER A 30 6.48 2.42 11.11
N GLU A 31 5.60 1.79 11.90
CA GLU A 31 5.95 1.02 13.10
C GLU A 31 6.17 -0.45 12.75
N ALA A 32 7.15 -0.69 11.88
CA ALA A 32 7.64 -2.03 11.57
C ALA A 32 8.67 -2.51 12.60
N ALA A 33 8.83 -3.82 12.73
CA ALA A 33 10.05 -4.36 13.35
C ALA A 33 11.28 -3.94 12.52
N ALA A 34 12.40 -3.67 13.19
CA ALA A 34 13.59 -3.06 12.59
C ALA A 34 14.26 -3.91 11.50
N ASP A 35 14.03 -5.22 11.52
CA ASP A 35 14.53 -6.18 10.54
C ASP A 35 13.68 -6.27 9.27
N VAL A 36 12.49 -5.66 9.26
CA VAL A 36 11.60 -5.70 8.11
C VAL A 36 11.97 -4.58 7.13
N PRO A 37 12.36 -4.90 5.88
CA PRO A 37 12.72 -3.88 4.91
C PRO A 37 11.53 -2.96 4.61
N ARG A 38 11.83 -1.68 4.37
CA ARG A 38 10.83 -0.65 4.03
C ARG A 38 9.93 -1.06 2.85
N HIS A 39 10.50 -1.71 1.84
CA HIS A 39 9.78 -2.20 0.65
C HIS A 39 9.03 -3.53 0.87
N ARG A 40 9.06 -4.12 2.07
CA ARG A 40 8.34 -5.35 2.45
C ARG A 40 8.53 -6.53 1.48
N GLY A 41 9.70 -6.63 0.87
CA GLY A 41 10.02 -7.66 -0.13
C GLY A 41 9.53 -7.41 -1.56
N TRP A 42 8.86 -6.28 -1.84
CA TRP A 42 8.34 -5.97 -3.18
C TRP A 42 9.37 -5.44 -4.18
N GLU A 43 10.44 -4.80 -3.70
CA GLU A 43 11.48 -4.22 -4.56
C GLU A 43 12.05 -5.18 -5.62
N PRO A 44 12.44 -6.44 -5.30
CA PRO A 44 12.92 -7.38 -6.33
C PRO A 44 11.82 -7.88 -7.30
N LEU A 45 10.54 -7.69 -6.98
CA LEU A 45 9.42 -8.20 -7.78
C LEU A 45 8.86 -7.15 -8.75
N VAL A 46 8.86 -5.87 -8.39
CA VAL A 46 8.25 -4.79 -9.19
C VAL A 46 9.30 -4.12 -10.07
N ARG A 47 9.26 -4.41 -11.37
CA ARG A 47 10.29 -3.95 -12.32
C ARG A 47 9.99 -2.59 -12.96
N GLY A 48 8.72 -2.19 -13.04
CA GLY A 48 8.33 -0.89 -13.60
C GLY A 48 8.59 0.29 -12.66
N GLY A 49 8.99 0.02 -11.41
CA GLY A 49 9.24 1.02 -10.38
C GLY A 49 8.31 0.87 -9.18
N LEU A 50 8.89 0.86 -7.98
CA LEU A 50 8.18 0.77 -6.71
C LEU A 50 8.29 2.09 -5.94
N GLU A 51 7.16 2.75 -5.71
CA GLU A 51 7.07 3.91 -4.83
C GLU A 51 6.64 3.45 -3.44
N VAL A 52 7.40 3.79 -2.39
CA VAL A 52 7.08 3.38 -1.02
C VAL A 52 6.86 4.63 -0.15
N HIS A 53 5.72 4.69 0.52
CA HIS A 53 5.35 5.75 1.44
C HIS A 53 5.08 5.20 2.82
N ASP A 54 5.70 5.79 3.83
CA ASP A 54 5.41 5.41 5.20
C ASP A 54 4.15 6.13 5.69
N VAL A 55 3.28 5.39 6.36
CA VAL A 55 2.07 5.89 7.02
C VAL A 55 2.16 5.60 8.52
N PRO A 56 1.82 6.57 9.40
CA PRO A 56 1.96 6.40 10.84
C PRO A 56 1.19 5.20 11.39
N GLY A 57 1.80 4.48 12.35
CA GLY A 57 1.19 3.38 13.08
C GLY A 57 1.66 1.99 12.64
N GLY A 58 1.22 0.97 13.36
CA GLY A 58 1.46 -0.44 13.07
C GLY A 58 0.50 -1.03 12.02
N HIS A 59 0.85 -2.19 11.45
CA HIS A 59 0.11 -2.82 10.35
C HIS A 59 -1.41 -2.94 10.58
N HIS A 60 -1.83 -3.39 11.76
CA HIS A 60 -3.25 -3.53 12.11
C HIS A 60 -3.92 -2.19 12.43
N ALA A 61 -3.16 -1.23 12.95
CA ALA A 61 -3.68 0.08 13.35
C ALA A 61 -4.03 0.95 12.14
N LEU A 62 -3.38 0.75 10.99
CA LEU A 62 -3.65 1.50 9.75
C LEU A 62 -5.11 1.46 9.29
N MET A 63 -5.85 0.40 9.64
CA MET A 63 -7.25 0.22 9.25
C MET A 63 -8.24 0.72 10.32
N GLN A 64 -7.75 1.47 11.32
CA GLN A 64 -8.52 1.94 12.46
C GLN A 64 -8.21 3.40 12.76
N ASP A 65 -9.15 4.10 13.40
CA ASP A 65 -8.89 5.45 13.89
C ASP A 65 -7.82 5.42 15.01
N PRO A 66 -6.95 6.44 15.09
CA PRO A 66 -6.90 7.64 14.23
C PRO A 66 -6.08 7.48 12.93
N HIS A 67 -5.41 6.34 12.72
CA HIS A 67 -4.42 6.16 11.65
C HIS A 67 -5.04 6.02 10.25
N LEU A 68 -6.29 5.57 10.16
CA LEU A 68 -7.01 5.42 8.90
C LEU A 68 -7.06 6.72 8.09
N GLY A 69 -7.12 7.88 8.76
CA GLY A 69 -7.11 9.18 8.09
C GLY A 69 -5.89 9.38 7.19
N SER A 70 -4.69 9.06 7.69
CA SER A 70 -3.45 9.20 6.91
C SER A 70 -3.40 8.26 5.71
N VAL A 71 -3.95 7.05 5.83
CA VAL A 71 -4.06 6.10 4.71
C VAL A 71 -4.99 6.64 3.64
N VAL A 72 -6.15 7.17 4.05
CA VAL A 72 -7.16 7.73 3.13
C VAL A 72 -6.61 8.92 2.37
N GLU A 73 -5.95 9.87 3.03
CA GLU A 73 -5.35 11.04 2.37
C GLU A 73 -4.32 10.60 1.33
N ARG A 74 -3.41 9.69 1.71
CA ARG A 74 -2.39 9.21 0.78
C ARG A 74 -2.97 8.46 -0.41
N LEU A 75 -4.02 7.66 -0.20
CA LEU A 75 -4.70 6.95 -1.27
C LEU A 75 -5.39 7.91 -2.25
N ARG A 76 -6.04 8.97 -1.75
CA ARG A 76 -6.67 10.01 -2.59
C ARG A 76 -5.66 10.70 -3.50
N GLU A 77 -4.52 11.13 -2.95
CA GLU A 77 -3.44 11.77 -3.72
C GLU A 77 -2.93 10.86 -4.84
N VAL A 78 -2.67 9.59 -4.53
CA VAL A 78 -2.14 8.61 -5.48
C VAL A 78 -3.14 8.33 -6.59
N LEU A 79 -4.42 8.12 -6.25
CA LEU A 79 -5.46 7.86 -7.23
C LEU A 79 -5.74 9.07 -8.13
N ALA A 80 -5.68 10.30 -7.59
CA ALA A 80 -5.83 11.53 -8.36
C ALA A 80 -4.70 11.66 -9.40
N ARG A 81 -3.44 11.41 -8.98
CA ARG A 81 -2.28 11.39 -9.87
C ARG A 81 -2.40 10.30 -10.94
N ALA A 82 -2.78 9.09 -10.55
CA ALA A 82 -2.89 7.95 -11.48
C ALA A 82 -4.03 8.13 -12.51
N SER A 83 -5.11 8.81 -12.13
CA SER A 83 -6.26 9.05 -13.01
C SER A 83 -6.09 10.25 -13.95
N GLY A 84 -4.99 11.00 -13.85
CA GLY A 84 -4.80 12.26 -14.60
C GLY A 84 -5.77 13.37 -14.18
N THR A 85 -6.51 13.18 -13.08
CA THR A 85 -7.39 14.21 -12.52
C THR A 85 -6.54 15.16 -11.71
N ALA A 86 -5.92 16.13 -12.37
CA ALA A 86 -5.37 17.30 -11.69
C ALA A 86 -6.50 17.97 -10.88
N PRO A 87 -6.23 18.48 -9.66
CA PRO A 87 -7.21 19.27 -8.93
C PRO A 87 -7.59 20.45 -9.82
N ARG A 88 -8.88 20.54 -10.17
CA ARG A 88 -9.42 21.71 -10.86
C ARG A 88 -9.29 22.87 -9.87
N GLN A 89 -8.22 23.64 -9.97
CA GLN A 89 -8.11 24.89 -9.23
C GLN A 89 -9.26 25.77 -9.70
N SER A 90 -10.24 26.04 -8.82
CA SER A 90 -11.19 27.12 -9.06
C SER A 90 -10.42 28.43 -8.91
N THR A 91 -9.92 28.97 -10.02
CA THR A 91 -9.69 30.40 -10.12
C THR A 91 -11.06 31.06 -10.14
N GLY A 92 -11.59 31.35 -8.95
CA GLY A 92 -12.73 32.24 -8.78
C GLY A 92 -12.26 33.67 -8.97
N SER A 93 -12.91 34.37 -9.92
CA SER A 93 -12.89 35.83 -10.08
C SER A 93 -13.41 36.57 -8.87
#